data_AF-A0AAC9ND88-F1
#
_entry.id   AF-A0AAC9ND88-F1
#
_cell.length_a   1.000
_cell.length_b   1.000
_cell.length_c   1.000
_cell.angle_alpha   90.00
_cell.angle_beta   90.00
_cell.angle_gamma   90.00
#
_symmetry.space_group_name_H-M   'P 1'
#
loop_
_entity.id
_entity.type
_entity.pdbx_description
1 polymer ?
#
loop_
_entity_poly.entity_id
_entity_poly.type
_entity_poly.pdbx_seq_one_letter_code
_entity_poly.pdbx_strand_id
1 'polypeptide(L)'
;MNKWHLTSSIILMSCFLVIRLTTAPIAEFFVLVAILFFLPAFLHFFYQEEKKRQQEWLIYFIMKAFPAAALCATGAFIYHSLWLALGWLFYTMILALFGFIRFLKRGIHPLHELMIDGALMYIALGGLWFWLYTADIQVMTFSPMIVLLTAIHFHYSAFFIPIFYGLLGRQRKEETILYKIGGWLILLSPMMIAVGISYSRLFDTFSVILYVIALYLYGILCMKTRFRSTAAKGLVVFSSIILMGTIALSLLYSAGMLLRVTYISIDQMIWFHGSINASMVILPGLIGWLIERPADRLKQKDFPVSRVHGRFQFMSFQNQHMQHDEKIGLVDSLDQLNGETFSAESVSPVIRRFYEDPMSFTLKAAVCFHWWVRPFVYLLQPVFRRLGQLYLGSSRKPYEMPGSLLKFQHPLEERENVRVWIRRNEKGEQVFYALYAQHHDEETVYMNIALPLPFSQLTAILKPFNEQEDFLLKSKSPKGSTGHEGLYVHTPFITMKLPMEESFHMKPGTENSLTALHQMKLFGIPFLTIQYHIDSDSHSS
;
A
#
# COMPACT_ATOMS: atom_id res chain seq x y z
N MET A 1 6.73 -19.03 18.36
CA MET A 1 5.35 -19.55 18.13
C MET A 1 4.59 -19.54 19.45
N ASN A 2 3.26 -19.44 19.42
CA ASN A 2 2.45 -19.71 20.60
C ASN A 2 2.52 -21.22 20.94
N LYS A 3 2.48 -21.59 22.23
CA LYS A 3 2.53 -22.98 22.70
C LYS A 3 1.48 -23.84 21.99
N TRP A 4 0.26 -23.33 21.84
CA TRP A 4 -0.85 -24.06 21.22
C TRP A 4 -0.60 -24.40 19.74
N HIS A 5 -0.06 -23.45 18.97
CA HIS A 5 0.33 -23.67 17.58
C HIS A 5 1.47 -24.66 17.47
N LEU A 6 2.47 -24.57 18.35
CA LEU A 6 3.59 -25.52 18.34
C LEU A 6 3.12 -26.94 18.65
N THR A 7 2.26 -27.12 19.66
CA THR A 7 1.72 -28.44 20.00
C THR A 7 0.88 -29.01 18.86
N SER A 8 -0.01 -28.21 18.25
CA SER A 8 -0.80 -28.70 17.10
C SER A 8 0.08 -29.09 15.93
N SER A 9 1.11 -28.29 15.62
CA SER A 9 2.02 -28.55 14.52
C SER A 9 2.85 -29.81 14.71
N ILE A 10 3.34 -30.07 15.93
CA ILE A 10 4.07 -31.30 16.26
C ILE A 10 3.16 -32.53 16.11
N ILE A 11 1.94 -32.45 16.64
CA ILE A 11 0.98 -33.56 16.54
C ILE A 11 0.65 -33.86 15.08
N LEU A 12 0.30 -32.84 14.30
CA LEU A 12 -0.06 -32.99 12.88
C LEU A 12 1.10 -33.51 12.04
N MET A 13 2.31 -32.99 12.23
CA MET A 13 3.50 -33.48 11.55
C MET A 13 3.79 -34.94 11.92
N SER A 14 3.64 -35.31 13.20
CA SER A 14 3.83 -36.69 13.65
C SER A 14 2.82 -37.63 13.00
N CYS A 15 1.54 -37.23 12.93
CA CYS A 15 0.50 -38.00 12.23
C CYS A 15 0.83 -38.18 10.74
N PHE A 16 1.26 -37.11 10.07
CA PHE A 16 1.67 -37.19 8.66
C PHE A 16 2.84 -38.15 8.47
N LEU A 17 3.89 -38.05 9.29
CA LEU A 17 5.05 -38.94 9.20
C LEU A 17 4.64 -40.40 9.46
N VAL A 18 3.86 -40.69 10.50
CA VAL A 18 3.43 -42.07 10.79
C VAL A 18 2.67 -42.71 9.62
N ILE A 19 1.83 -41.94 8.92
CA ILE A 19 0.96 -42.48 7.86
C ILE A 19 1.64 -42.47 6.49
N ARG A 20 2.46 -41.45 6.20
CA ARG A 20 2.92 -41.14 4.83
C ARG A 20 4.44 -41.15 4.66
N LEU A 21 5.25 -41.47 5.67
CA LEU A 21 6.72 -41.38 5.60
C LEU A 21 7.34 -42.13 4.41
N THR A 22 6.81 -43.31 4.06
CA THR A 22 7.37 -44.14 2.97
C THR A 22 6.69 -43.93 1.62
N THR A 23 5.54 -43.26 1.57
CA THR A 23 4.71 -43.16 0.37
C THR A 23 4.62 -41.74 -0.19
N ALA A 24 4.79 -40.71 0.64
CA ALA A 24 4.71 -39.33 0.19
C ALA A 24 5.99 -38.89 -0.55
N PRO A 25 5.85 -38.09 -1.62
CA PRO A 25 6.97 -37.32 -2.14
C PRO A 25 7.58 -36.44 -1.05
N ILE A 26 8.92 -36.36 -1.01
CA ILE A 26 9.65 -35.50 -0.07
C ILE A 26 9.19 -34.02 -0.14
N ALA A 27 8.68 -33.58 -1.30
CA ALA A 27 8.15 -32.24 -1.49
C ALA A 27 6.88 -31.97 -0.65
N GLU A 28 6.00 -32.96 -0.42
CA GLU A 28 4.83 -32.81 0.46
C GLU A 28 5.29 -32.51 1.90
N PHE A 29 6.32 -33.23 2.36
CA PHE A 29 6.91 -33.02 3.68
C PHE A 29 7.40 -31.58 3.84
N PHE A 30 8.16 -31.05 2.87
CA PHE A 30 8.65 -29.68 2.95
C PHE A 30 7.51 -28.65 2.89
N VAL A 31 6.47 -28.86 2.09
CA VAL A 31 5.28 -27.98 2.11
C VAL A 31 4.65 -27.96 3.51
N LEU A 32 4.47 -29.13 4.14
CA LEU A 32 3.95 -29.18 5.52
C LEU A 32 4.89 -28.53 6.54
N VAL A 33 6.22 -28.61 6.37
CA VAL A 33 7.16 -27.91 7.24
C VAL A 33 6.93 -26.39 7.19
N ALA A 34 6.76 -25.82 5.99
CA ALA A 34 6.45 -24.41 5.85
C ALA A 34 5.12 -24.03 6.49
N ILE A 35 4.07 -24.83 6.26
CA ILE A 35 2.72 -24.60 6.80
C ILE A 35 2.70 -24.71 8.33
N LEU A 36 3.27 -25.77 8.88
CA LEU A 36 3.14 -26.12 10.30
C LEU A 36 4.14 -25.39 11.19
N PHE A 37 5.34 -25.05 10.70
CA PHE A 37 6.38 -24.47 11.56
C PHE A 37 6.74 -23.05 11.17
N PHE A 38 7.01 -22.78 9.89
CA PHE A 38 7.56 -21.48 9.49
C PHE A 38 6.49 -20.39 9.46
N LEU A 39 5.32 -20.67 8.88
CA LEU A 39 4.21 -19.72 8.82
C LEU A 39 3.73 -19.25 10.21
N PRO A 40 3.37 -20.13 11.16
CA PRO A 40 2.91 -19.69 12.48
C PRO A 40 4.01 -19.01 13.31
N ALA A 41 5.29 -19.34 13.09
CA ALA A 41 6.39 -18.62 13.71
C ALA A 41 6.44 -17.17 13.24
N PHE A 42 6.25 -16.94 11.94
CA PHE A 42 6.13 -15.62 11.34
C PHE A 42 4.86 -14.88 11.78
N LEU A 43 3.68 -15.52 11.74
CA LEU A 43 2.42 -14.89 12.15
C LEU A 43 2.44 -14.46 13.62
N HIS A 44 3.09 -15.23 14.49
CA HIS A 44 3.25 -14.85 15.89
C HIS A 44 4.07 -13.57 16.07
N PHE A 45 5.09 -13.35 15.23
CA PHE A 45 5.87 -12.11 15.23
C PHE A 45 4.99 -10.89 14.86
N PHE A 46 4.19 -11.00 13.80
CA PHE A 46 3.27 -9.93 13.39
C PHE A 46 2.12 -9.70 14.38
N TYR A 47 1.59 -10.78 14.98
CA TYR A 47 0.53 -10.66 15.98
C TYR A 47 0.97 -9.84 17.20
N GLN A 48 2.22 -10.02 17.67
CA GLN A 48 2.75 -9.21 18.77
C GLN A 48 2.93 -7.74 18.40
N GLU A 49 3.21 -7.44 17.14
CA GLU A 49 3.35 -6.08 16.62
C GLU A 49 1.98 -5.39 16.49
N GLU A 50 1.00 -6.05 15.87
CA GLU A 50 -0.35 -5.51 15.66
C GLU A 50 -1.16 -5.38 16.97
N LYS A 51 -0.96 -6.29 17.94
CA LYS A 51 -1.58 -6.16 19.26
C LYS A 51 -1.22 -4.86 19.97
N LYS A 52 -0.03 -4.30 19.71
CA LYS A 52 0.36 -2.99 20.25
C LYS A 52 -0.35 -1.82 19.55
N ARG A 53 -0.98 -2.05 18.40
CA ARG A 53 -1.58 -1.03 17.52
C ARG A 53 -3.11 -1.01 17.53
N GLN A 54 -3.78 -1.78 18.40
CA GLN A 54 -5.24 -1.82 18.56
C GLN A 54 -6.04 -2.17 17.27
N GLN A 55 -5.39 -2.68 16.22
CA GLN A 55 -6.03 -3.18 14.99
C GLN A 55 -6.15 -4.71 15.05
N GLU A 56 -7.01 -5.21 15.94
CA GLU A 56 -6.85 -6.56 16.48
C GLU A 56 -7.60 -7.67 15.74
N TRP A 57 -8.77 -7.39 15.16
CA TRP A 57 -9.73 -8.45 14.88
C TRP A 57 -9.29 -9.44 13.80
N LEU A 58 -8.77 -8.97 12.67
CA LEU A 58 -8.43 -9.85 11.54
C LEU A 58 -7.20 -10.72 11.83
N ILE A 59 -6.13 -10.15 12.40
CA ILE A 59 -4.93 -10.91 12.76
C ILE A 59 -5.21 -11.88 13.93
N TYR A 60 -6.06 -11.48 14.87
CA TYR A 60 -6.54 -12.37 15.93
C TYR A 60 -7.33 -13.54 15.36
N PHE A 61 -8.24 -13.29 14.42
CA PHE A 61 -9.00 -14.32 13.73
C PHE A 61 -8.08 -15.29 12.97
N ILE A 62 -7.10 -14.78 12.22
CA ILE A 62 -6.07 -15.59 11.53
C ILE A 62 -5.34 -16.50 12.53
N MET A 63 -4.86 -15.96 13.64
CA MET A 63 -4.16 -16.74 14.67
C MET A 63 -5.03 -17.82 15.30
N LYS A 64 -6.32 -17.55 15.51
CA LYS A 64 -7.27 -18.52 16.07
C LYS A 64 -7.67 -19.61 15.05
N ALA A 65 -7.82 -19.25 13.78
CA ALA A 65 -8.18 -20.17 12.70
C ALA A 65 -7.03 -21.10 12.28
N PHE A 66 -5.77 -20.71 12.55
CA PHE A 66 -4.59 -21.45 12.11
C PHE A 66 -4.63 -22.96 12.39
N PRO A 67 -4.95 -23.47 13.60
CA PRO A 67 -4.90 -24.91 13.86
C PRO A 67 -5.93 -25.71 13.08
N ALA A 68 -7.11 -25.14 12.81
CA ALA A 68 -8.09 -25.76 11.92
C ALA A 68 -7.59 -25.79 10.47
N ALA A 69 -7.00 -24.70 9.99
CA ALA A 69 -6.40 -24.66 8.65
C ALA A 69 -5.22 -25.63 8.50
N ALA A 70 -4.38 -25.76 9.53
CA ALA A 70 -3.27 -26.70 9.59
C ALA A 70 -3.75 -28.16 9.57
N LEU A 71 -4.83 -28.47 10.31
CA LEU A 71 -5.49 -29.78 10.27
C LEU A 71 -6.03 -30.08 8.86
N CYS A 72 -6.68 -29.11 8.22
CA CYS A 72 -7.14 -29.21 6.84
C CYS A 72 -5.99 -29.49 5.86
N ALA A 73 -4.88 -28.74 5.92
CA ALA A 73 -3.72 -28.96 5.06
C ALA A 73 -3.09 -30.36 5.27
N THR A 74 -2.91 -30.76 6.53
CA THR A 74 -2.32 -32.07 6.87
C THR A 74 -3.22 -33.22 6.43
N GLY A 75 -4.52 -33.11 6.72
CA GLY A 75 -5.52 -34.09 6.31
C GLY A 75 -5.68 -34.16 4.79
N ALA A 76 -5.52 -33.05 4.08
CA ALA A 76 -5.55 -33.03 2.62
C ALA A 76 -4.45 -33.90 2.01
N PHE A 77 -3.22 -33.88 2.54
CA PHE A 77 -2.16 -34.78 2.07
C PHE A 77 -2.35 -36.23 2.56
N ILE A 78 -2.80 -36.44 3.79
CA ILE A 78 -3.01 -37.80 4.32
C ILE A 78 -4.09 -38.54 3.51
N TYR A 79 -5.24 -37.89 3.31
CA TYR A 79 -6.43 -38.50 2.70
C TYR A 79 -6.61 -38.16 1.22
N HIS A 80 -5.70 -37.37 0.64
CA HIS A 80 -5.81 -36.87 -0.74
C HIS A 80 -7.17 -36.20 -1.02
N SER A 81 -7.59 -35.31 -0.10
CA SER A 81 -8.93 -34.73 -0.07
C SER A 81 -8.97 -33.28 -0.54
N LEU A 82 -9.64 -33.03 -1.66
CA LEU A 82 -9.83 -31.70 -2.23
C LEU A 82 -10.61 -30.75 -1.29
N TRP A 83 -11.54 -31.27 -0.49
CA TRP A 83 -12.35 -30.46 0.44
C TRP A 83 -11.53 -29.97 1.62
N LEU A 84 -10.64 -30.82 2.13
CA LEU A 84 -9.68 -30.40 3.16
C LEU A 84 -8.67 -29.40 2.59
N ALA A 85 -8.24 -29.59 1.34
CA ALA A 85 -7.37 -28.63 0.67
C ALA A 85 -8.05 -27.26 0.45
N LEU A 86 -9.36 -27.21 0.19
CA LEU A 86 -10.11 -25.95 0.15
C LEU A 86 -10.06 -25.20 1.49
N GLY A 87 -10.05 -25.93 2.61
CA GLY A 87 -9.87 -25.33 3.93
C GLY A 87 -8.53 -24.58 4.06
N TRP A 88 -7.45 -25.14 3.51
CA TRP A 88 -6.15 -24.48 3.45
C TRP A 88 -6.15 -23.27 2.49
N LEU A 89 -6.71 -23.43 1.28
CA LEU A 89 -6.84 -22.35 0.31
C LEU A 89 -7.63 -21.16 0.86
N PHE A 90 -8.73 -21.41 1.56
CA PHE A 90 -9.52 -20.33 2.17
C PHE A 90 -8.71 -19.57 3.22
N TYR A 91 -7.92 -20.29 4.03
CA TYR A 91 -7.05 -19.67 5.02
C TYR A 91 -5.95 -18.79 4.37
N THR A 92 -5.32 -19.24 3.29
CA THR A 92 -4.32 -18.43 2.57
C THR A 92 -4.95 -17.23 1.87
N MET A 93 -6.20 -17.32 1.41
CA MET A 93 -6.96 -16.17 0.90
C MET A 93 -7.23 -15.12 1.97
N ILE A 94 -7.53 -15.52 3.22
CA ILE A 94 -7.67 -14.59 4.35
C ILE A 94 -6.35 -13.88 4.66
N LEU A 95 -5.22 -14.60 4.62
CA LEU A 95 -3.89 -14.00 4.76
C LEU A 95 -3.60 -12.99 3.65
N ALA A 96 -3.94 -13.33 2.40
CA ALA A 96 -3.80 -12.42 1.27
C ALA A 96 -4.69 -11.19 1.40
N LEU A 97 -5.92 -11.33 1.88
CA LEU A 97 -6.79 -10.19 2.19
C LEU A 97 -6.18 -9.30 3.28
N PHE A 98 -5.59 -9.89 4.32
CA PHE A 98 -4.87 -9.13 5.35
C PHE A 98 -3.69 -8.34 4.76
N GLY A 99 -2.86 -8.97 3.93
CA GLY A 99 -1.79 -8.28 3.18
C GLY A 99 -2.32 -7.16 2.28
N PHE A 100 -3.42 -7.42 1.57
CA PHE A 100 -4.05 -6.45 0.68
C PHE A 100 -4.63 -5.24 1.43
N ILE A 101 -5.27 -5.44 2.59
CA ILE A 101 -5.76 -4.36 3.45
C ILE A 101 -4.62 -3.48 3.94
N ARG A 102 -3.49 -4.08 4.32
CA ARG A 102 -2.27 -3.33 4.72
C ARG A 102 -1.71 -2.52 3.55
N PHE A 103 -1.65 -3.14 2.37
CA PHE A 103 -1.26 -2.47 1.14
C PHE A 103 -2.15 -1.26 0.83
N LEU A 104 -3.48 -1.38 0.94
CA LEU A 104 -4.41 -0.28 0.70
C LEU A 104 -4.24 0.89 1.70
N LYS A 105 -3.89 0.60 2.95
CA LYS A 105 -3.63 1.62 3.98
C LYS A 105 -2.35 2.41 3.72
N ARG A 106 -1.31 1.78 3.17
CA ARG A 106 0.05 2.35 3.06
C ARG A 106 0.40 2.78 1.64
N GLY A 107 -0.14 2.10 0.64
CA GLY A 107 0.21 2.22 -0.76
C GLY A 107 1.54 1.53 -1.10
N ILE A 108 2.14 1.95 -2.20
CA ILE A 108 3.40 1.38 -2.72
C ILE A 108 4.67 1.82 -1.97
N HIS A 109 4.53 2.76 -1.03
CA HIS A 109 5.66 3.31 -0.28
C HIS A 109 5.37 3.31 1.23
N PRO A 110 6.35 2.89 2.05
CA PRO A 110 7.71 2.47 1.68
C PRO A 110 7.75 1.05 1.08
N LEU A 111 8.78 0.75 0.27
CA LEU A 111 8.88 -0.52 -0.45
C LEU A 111 9.02 -1.71 0.53
N HIS A 112 9.75 -1.53 1.63
CA HIS A 112 9.98 -2.63 2.57
C HIS A 112 8.71 -3.20 3.20
N GLU A 113 7.66 -2.38 3.39
CA GLU A 113 6.35 -2.89 3.82
C GLU A 113 5.58 -3.53 2.66
N LEU A 114 5.66 -2.94 1.45
CA LEU A 114 5.09 -3.56 0.25
C LEU A 114 5.64 -4.98 0.01
N MET A 115 6.90 -5.24 0.33
CA MET A 115 7.48 -6.59 0.24
C MET A 115 6.79 -7.60 1.17
N ILE A 116 6.48 -7.17 2.40
CA ILE A 116 5.81 -8.00 3.41
C ILE A 116 4.34 -8.21 3.02
N ASP A 117 3.66 -7.14 2.61
CA ASP A 117 2.26 -7.19 2.18
C ASP A 117 2.12 -8.04 0.91
N GLY A 118 3.05 -7.93 -0.03
CA GLY A 118 3.13 -8.74 -1.25
C GLY A 118 3.38 -10.22 -0.97
N ALA A 119 4.25 -10.57 0.00
CA ALA A 119 4.40 -11.96 0.43
C ALA A 119 3.09 -12.55 0.98
N LEU A 120 2.39 -11.80 1.85
CA LEU A 120 1.08 -12.19 2.37
C LEU A 120 0.07 -12.42 1.25
N MET A 121 0.11 -11.63 0.17
CA MET A 121 -0.72 -11.86 -1.01
C MET A 121 -0.30 -13.11 -1.80
N TYR A 122 1.00 -13.36 -1.96
CA TYR A 122 1.51 -14.52 -2.70
C TYR A 122 1.19 -15.87 -2.06
N ILE A 123 0.96 -15.94 -0.75
CA ILE A 123 0.61 -17.20 -0.08
C ILE A 123 -0.74 -17.76 -0.57
N ALA A 124 -1.65 -16.91 -1.07
CA ALA A 124 -2.90 -17.37 -1.70
C ALA A 124 -2.63 -18.22 -2.95
N LEU A 125 -1.64 -17.85 -3.76
CA LEU A 125 -1.21 -18.67 -4.89
C LEU A 125 -0.60 -19.99 -4.40
N GLY A 126 0.14 -19.98 -3.28
CA GLY A 126 0.59 -21.21 -2.63
C GLY A 126 -0.57 -22.14 -2.28
N GLY A 127 -1.61 -21.62 -1.64
CA GLY A 127 -2.83 -22.38 -1.36
C GLY A 127 -3.56 -22.87 -2.61
N LEU A 128 -3.57 -22.08 -3.69
CA LEU A 128 -4.20 -22.47 -4.96
C LEU A 128 -3.47 -23.65 -5.60
N TRP A 129 -2.15 -23.57 -5.73
CA TRP A 129 -1.34 -24.65 -6.28
C TRP A 129 -1.35 -25.90 -5.40
N PHE A 130 -1.42 -25.74 -4.07
CA PHE A 130 -1.64 -26.84 -3.14
C PHE A 130 -2.98 -27.55 -3.40
N TRP A 131 -4.05 -26.77 -3.59
CA TRP A 131 -5.37 -27.31 -3.89
C TRP A 131 -5.42 -27.99 -5.26
N LEU A 132 -4.82 -27.41 -6.29
CA LEU A 132 -4.73 -28.00 -7.62
C LEU A 132 -3.99 -29.34 -7.59
N TYR A 133 -2.89 -29.43 -6.84
CA TYR A 133 -2.14 -30.67 -6.65
C TYR A 133 -2.97 -31.76 -5.96
N THR A 134 -3.62 -31.44 -4.84
CA THR A 134 -4.43 -32.41 -4.08
C THR A 134 -5.75 -32.79 -4.77
N ALA A 135 -6.24 -31.95 -5.69
CA ALA A 135 -7.40 -32.24 -6.52
C ALA A 135 -7.05 -33.00 -7.82
N ASP A 136 -5.77 -33.36 -8.04
CA ASP A 136 -5.25 -33.94 -9.28
C ASP A 136 -5.63 -33.14 -10.54
N ILE A 137 -5.76 -31.81 -10.40
CA ILE A 137 -6.10 -30.94 -11.52
C ILE A 137 -4.82 -30.60 -12.27
N GLN A 138 -4.72 -31.10 -13.50
CA GLN A 138 -3.62 -30.76 -14.39
C GLN A 138 -3.72 -29.31 -14.85
N VAL A 139 -2.64 -28.55 -14.71
CA VAL A 139 -2.50 -27.20 -15.23
C VAL A 139 -1.65 -27.25 -16.50
N MET A 140 -2.24 -26.87 -17.63
CA MET A 140 -1.57 -26.94 -18.94
C MET A 140 -1.02 -28.37 -19.20
N THR A 141 0.28 -28.48 -19.47
CA THR A 141 0.99 -29.75 -19.69
C THR A 141 1.91 -30.12 -18.52
N PHE A 142 1.74 -29.49 -17.36
CA PHE A 142 2.59 -29.75 -16.20
C PHE A 142 2.33 -31.12 -15.60
N SER A 143 3.39 -31.77 -15.13
CA SER A 143 3.29 -33.00 -14.35
C SER A 143 2.80 -32.69 -12.93
N PRO A 144 2.19 -33.66 -12.21
CA PRO A 144 1.78 -33.46 -10.82
C PRO A 144 2.93 -32.97 -9.91
N MET A 145 4.15 -33.44 -10.18
CA MET A 145 5.34 -32.98 -9.46
C MET A 145 5.62 -31.49 -9.70
N ILE A 146 5.49 -30.99 -10.93
CA ILE A 146 5.66 -29.55 -11.22
C ILE A 146 4.59 -28.74 -10.49
N VAL A 147 3.32 -29.17 -10.47
CA VAL A 147 2.24 -28.49 -9.74
C VAL A 147 2.57 -28.41 -8.24
N LEU A 148 3.03 -29.50 -7.62
CA LEU A 148 3.48 -29.53 -6.22
C LEU A 148 4.69 -28.62 -5.99
N LEU A 149 5.66 -28.62 -6.91
CA LEU A 149 6.82 -27.74 -6.82
C LEU A 149 6.40 -26.28 -6.97
N THR A 150 5.42 -25.94 -7.80
CA THR A 150 4.91 -24.56 -7.84
C THR A 150 4.29 -24.17 -6.49
N ALA A 151 3.52 -25.06 -5.87
CA ALA A 151 3.01 -24.84 -4.51
C ALA A 151 4.13 -24.60 -3.50
N ILE A 152 5.22 -25.38 -3.55
CA ILE A 152 6.34 -25.21 -2.63
C ILE A 152 7.05 -23.87 -2.81
N HIS A 153 7.25 -23.42 -4.05
CA HIS A 153 7.91 -22.13 -4.33
C HIS A 153 7.10 -20.95 -3.77
N PHE A 154 5.76 -21.02 -3.80
CA PHE A 154 4.92 -19.97 -3.20
C PHE A 154 4.89 -20.00 -1.67
N HIS A 155 5.01 -21.16 -1.03
CA HIS A 155 5.11 -21.25 0.44
C HIS A 155 6.50 -20.92 0.98
N TYR A 156 7.53 -20.99 0.14
CA TYR A 156 8.91 -20.72 0.50
C TYR A 156 9.44 -19.42 -0.09
N SER A 157 9.80 -19.46 -1.37
CA SER A 157 10.53 -18.39 -2.04
C SER A 157 9.68 -17.12 -2.18
N ALA A 158 8.46 -17.22 -2.70
CA ALA A 158 7.58 -16.07 -2.89
C ALA A 158 6.98 -15.51 -1.58
N PHE A 159 7.11 -16.25 -0.48
CA PHE A 159 6.63 -15.83 0.84
C PHE A 159 7.77 -15.29 1.71
N PHE A 160 8.72 -16.13 2.10
CA PHE A 160 9.75 -15.76 3.07
C PHE A 160 10.82 -14.83 2.53
N ILE A 161 11.19 -14.92 1.25
CA ILE A 161 12.25 -14.06 0.71
C ILE A 161 11.81 -12.59 0.65
N PRO A 162 10.60 -12.24 0.14
CA PRO A 162 10.12 -10.87 0.24
C PRO A 162 9.96 -10.40 1.68
N ILE A 163 9.49 -11.27 2.59
CA ILE A 163 9.45 -10.97 4.03
C ILE A 163 10.83 -10.57 4.55
N PHE A 164 11.85 -11.41 4.33
CA PHE A 164 13.21 -11.14 4.81
C PHE A 164 13.79 -9.85 4.19
N TYR A 165 13.49 -9.60 2.92
CA TYR A 165 13.88 -8.36 2.25
C TYR A 165 13.19 -7.11 2.83
N GLY A 166 11.92 -7.24 3.22
CA GLY A 166 11.17 -6.19 3.93
C GLY A 166 11.72 -5.93 5.34
N LEU A 167 12.01 -6.98 6.10
CA LEU A 167 12.63 -6.87 7.43
C LEU A 167 14.03 -6.25 7.36
N LEU A 168 14.80 -6.55 6.30
CA LEU A 168 16.05 -5.86 6.00
C LEU A 168 15.82 -4.37 5.75
N GLY A 169 14.77 -4.01 5.01
CA GLY A 169 14.41 -2.61 4.78
C GLY A 169 14.09 -1.85 6.06
N ARG A 170 13.34 -2.46 6.99
CA ARG A 170 13.05 -1.89 8.32
C ARG A 170 14.31 -1.62 9.17
N GLN A 171 15.39 -2.37 8.95
CA GLN A 171 16.68 -2.16 9.64
C GLN A 171 17.48 -0.99 9.06
N ARG A 172 17.23 -0.64 7.80
CA ARG A 172 17.99 0.39 7.10
C ARG A 172 17.45 1.77 7.44
N LYS A 173 18.33 2.77 7.41
CA LYS A 173 17.92 4.17 7.57
C LYS A 173 17.17 4.68 6.34
N GLU A 174 17.60 4.25 5.16
CA GLU A 174 17.08 4.72 3.87
C GLU A 174 16.98 3.58 2.84
N GLU A 175 15.97 3.70 1.98
CA GLU A 175 15.77 2.85 0.80
C GLU A 175 16.57 3.41 -0.39
N THR A 176 17.82 2.99 -0.50
CA THR A 176 18.68 3.35 -1.64
C THR A 176 18.10 2.84 -2.97
N ILE A 177 18.54 3.42 -4.09
CA ILE A 177 18.09 3.00 -5.44
C ILE A 177 18.35 1.51 -5.66
N LEU A 178 19.53 1.01 -5.26
CA LEU A 178 19.85 -0.42 -5.33
C LEU A 178 18.88 -1.28 -4.53
N TYR A 179 18.56 -0.89 -3.29
CA TYR A 179 17.55 -1.59 -2.48
C TYR A 179 16.19 -1.61 -3.20
N LYS A 180 15.79 -0.50 -3.81
CA LYS A 180 14.51 -0.42 -4.54
C LYS A 180 14.46 -1.34 -5.75
N ILE A 181 15.52 -1.32 -6.56
CA ILE A 181 15.63 -2.21 -7.72
C ILE A 181 15.58 -3.68 -7.28
N GLY A 182 16.39 -4.06 -6.27
CA GLY A 182 16.41 -5.42 -5.75
C GLY A 182 15.04 -5.88 -5.20
N GLY A 183 14.36 -5.02 -4.44
CA GLY A 183 13.04 -5.32 -3.90
C GLY A 183 11.99 -5.53 -5.01
N TRP A 184 11.93 -4.64 -6.00
CA TRP A 184 11.01 -4.79 -7.13
C TRP A 184 11.28 -6.05 -7.95
N LEU A 185 12.56 -6.37 -8.22
CA LEU A 185 12.91 -7.61 -8.90
C LEU A 185 12.47 -8.83 -8.09
N ILE A 186 12.77 -8.90 -6.79
CA ILE A 186 12.32 -10.00 -5.92
C ILE A 186 10.79 -10.13 -5.91
N LEU A 187 10.08 -9.01 -5.83
CA LEU A 187 8.62 -9.00 -5.76
C LEU A 187 7.97 -9.46 -7.07
N LEU A 188 8.52 -9.09 -8.23
CA LEU A 188 7.93 -9.42 -9.53
C LEU A 188 8.39 -10.78 -10.08
N SER A 189 9.59 -11.25 -9.70
CA SER A 189 10.19 -12.46 -10.23
C SER A 189 9.32 -13.73 -10.14
N PRO A 190 8.59 -14.02 -9.03
CA PRO A 190 7.73 -15.21 -8.97
C PRO A 190 6.69 -15.25 -10.11
N MET A 191 6.11 -14.10 -10.47
CA MET A 191 5.16 -14.01 -11.59
C MET A 191 5.86 -14.13 -12.94
N MET A 192 7.02 -13.48 -13.10
CA MET A 192 7.78 -13.55 -14.35
C MET A 192 8.25 -14.99 -14.65
N ILE A 193 8.75 -15.70 -13.64
CA ILE A 193 9.17 -17.11 -13.76
C ILE A 193 7.96 -17.99 -14.08
N ALA A 194 6.82 -17.80 -13.41
CA ALA A 194 5.59 -18.56 -13.70
C ALA A 194 5.12 -18.39 -15.16
N VAL A 195 5.21 -17.17 -15.70
CA VAL A 195 4.93 -16.88 -17.12
C VAL A 195 6.00 -17.53 -18.02
N GLY A 196 7.28 -17.46 -17.64
CA GLY A 196 8.39 -18.06 -18.36
C GLY A 196 8.24 -19.57 -18.57
N ILE A 197 8.04 -20.32 -17.48
CA ILE A 197 7.86 -21.77 -17.55
C ILE A 197 6.62 -22.18 -18.37
N SER A 198 5.60 -21.31 -18.43
CA SER A 198 4.35 -21.59 -19.13
C SER A 198 4.43 -21.31 -20.63
N TYR A 199 5.15 -20.26 -21.05
CA TYR A 199 5.06 -19.75 -22.42
C TYR A 199 6.39 -19.64 -23.17
N SER A 200 7.53 -19.41 -22.50
CA SER A 200 8.80 -19.15 -23.19
C SER A 200 10.03 -19.46 -22.33
N ARG A 201 10.84 -20.42 -22.78
CA ARG A 201 12.11 -20.80 -22.13
C ARG A 201 13.14 -19.66 -22.11
N LEU A 202 13.12 -18.78 -23.11
CA LEU A 202 13.98 -17.61 -23.16
C LEU A 202 13.57 -16.60 -22.09
N PHE A 203 12.25 -16.36 -21.96
CA PHE A 203 11.72 -15.48 -20.93
C PHE A 203 11.91 -16.06 -19.52
N ASP A 204 11.81 -17.38 -19.36
CA ASP A 204 12.15 -18.10 -18.12
C ASP A 204 13.59 -17.82 -17.70
N THR A 205 14.55 -18.09 -18.59
CA THR A 205 15.98 -17.85 -18.32
C THR A 205 16.28 -16.39 -18.00
N PHE A 206 15.68 -15.46 -18.75
CA PHE A 206 15.78 -14.03 -18.45
C PHE A 206 15.25 -13.68 -17.04
N SER A 207 14.08 -14.23 -16.67
CA SER A 207 13.45 -14.00 -15.36
C SER A 207 14.28 -14.56 -14.22
N VAL A 208 14.87 -15.74 -14.41
CA VAL A 208 15.78 -16.38 -13.43
C VAL A 208 17.07 -15.56 -13.27
N ILE A 209 17.67 -15.05 -14.36
CA ILE A 209 18.85 -14.18 -14.27
C ILE A 209 18.55 -12.93 -13.44
N LEU A 210 17.42 -12.25 -13.69
CA LEU A 210 17.01 -11.10 -12.90
C LEU A 210 16.84 -11.44 -11.43
N TYR A 211 16.24 -12.61 -11.14
CA TYR A 211 16.04 -13.06 -9.78
C TYR A 211 17.36 -13.36 -9.06
N VAL A 212 18.31 -14.03 -9.73
CA VAL A 212 19.68 -14.28 -9.22
C VAL A 212 20.36 -12.96 -8.86
N ILE A 213 20.34 -11.97 -9.75
CA ILE A 213 20.93 -10.65 -9.49
C ILE A 213 20.30 -10.02 -8.23
N ALA A 214 18.99 -10.10 -8.09
CA ALA A 214 18.27 -9.54 -6.96
C ALA A 214 18.59 -10.24 -5.63
N LEU A 215 18.75 -11.57 -5.64
CA LEU A 215 19.13 -12.35 -4.45
C LEU A 215 20.61 -12.15 -4.05
N TYR A 216 21.50 -11.98 -5.02
CA TYR A 216 22.89 -11.57 -4.75
C TYR A 216 22.92 -10.18 -4.11
N LEU A 217 22.13 -9.25 -4.63
CA LEU A 217 22.00 -7.92 -4.05
C LEU A 217 21.44 -7.99 -2.63
N TYR A 218 20.42 -8.82 -2.37
CA TYR A 218 19.91 -9.09 -1.03
C TYR A 218 21.03 -9.55 -0.07
N GLY A 219 21.82 -10.56 -0.44
CA GLY A 219 22.91 -11.06 0.39
C GLY A 219 23.98 -9.99 0.69
N ILE A 220 24.39 -9.22 -0.33
CA ILE A 220 25.32 -8.10 -0.16
C ILE A 220 24.76 -7.04 0.79
N LEU A 221 23.46 -6.73 0.69
CA LEU A 221 22.80 -5.77 1.57
C LEU A 221 22.69 -6.30 3.00
N CYS A 222 22.43 -7.59 3.22
CA CYS A 222 22.45 -8.22 4.54
C CYS A 222 23.82 -8.09 5.21
N MET A 223 24.90 -8.37 4.48
CA MET A 223 26.28 -8.25 4.99
C MET A 223 26.64 -6.82 5.41
N LYS A 224 26.20 -5.83 4.63
CA LYS A 224 26.48 -4.40 4.86
C LYS A 224 25.58 -3.75 5.93
N THR A 225 24.45 -4.36 6.26
CA THR A 225 23.49 -3.79 7.22
C THR A 225 23.96 -4.05 8.66
N ARG A 226 23.74 -3.08 9.54
CA ARG A 226 24.01 -3.22 10.98
C ARG A 226 22.81 -3.88 11.66
N PHE A 227 23.11 -4.79 12.57
CA PHE A 227 22.12 -5.52 13.38
C PHE A 227 22.37 -5.20 14.85
N ARG A 228 21.34 -5.30 15.67
CA ARG A 228 21.44 -5.18 17.13
C ARG A 228 22.09 -6.43 17.73
N SER A 229 21.74 -7.61 17.22
CA SER A 229 22.29 -8.89 17.69
C SER A 229 23.32 -9.46 16.71
N THR A 230 24.50 -9.80 17.21
CA THR A 230 25.55 -10.48 16.43
C THR A 230 25.11 -11.89 16.01
N ALA A 231 24.39 -12.60 16.88
CA ALA A 231 23.81 -13.91 16.56
C ALA A 231 22.78 -13.80 15.43
N ALA A 232 21.90 -12.80 15.47
CA ALA A 232 20.94 -12.55 14.40
C ALA A 232 21.63 -12.25 13.07
N LYS A 233 22.65 -11.38 13.09
CA LYS A 233 23.46 -11.08 11.91
C LYS A 233 24.10 -12.34 11.34
N GLY A 234 24.73 -13.15 12.19
CA GLY A 234 25.38 -14.40 11.77
C GLY A 234 24.41 -15.33 11.05
N LEU A 235 23.22 -15.56 11.62
CA LEU A 235 22.19 -16.42 11.05
C LEU A 235 21.62 -15.88 9.72
N VAL A 236 21.32 -14.58 9.64
CA VAL A 236 20.79 -13.96 8.41
C VAL A 236 21.84 -13.93 7.30
N VAL A 237 23.10 -13.60 7.63
CA VAL A 237 24.18 -13.60 6.64
C VAL A 237 24.48 -15.01 6.17
N PHE A 238 24.57 -16.00 7.07
CA PHE A 238 24.71 -17.40 6.71
C PHE A 238 23.60 -17.85 5.75
N SER A 239 22.34 -17.61 6.12
CA SER A 239 21.16 -17.87 5.28
C SER A 239 21.30 -17.24 3.89
N SER A 240 21.73 -15.98 3.81
CA SER A 240 21.87 -15.27 2.54
C SER A 240 23.00 -15.80 1.66
N ILE A 241 24.12 -16.22 2.24
CA ILE A 241 25.25 -16.80 1.51
C ILE A 241 24.86 -18.16 0.92
N ILE A 242 24.18 -19.00 1.70
CA ILE A 242 23.66 -20.28 1.21
C ILE A 242 22.66 -20.05 0.07
N LEU A 243 21.75 -19.08 0.20
CA LEU A 243 20.80 -18.73 -0.86
C LEU A 243 21.49 -18.29 -2.16
N MET A 244 22.57 -17.50 -2.06
CA MET A 244 23.36 -17.10 -3.22
C MET A 244 24.01 -18.30 -3.92
N GLY A 245 24.47 -19.29 -3.15
CA GLY A 245 25.02 -20.52 -3.71
C GLY A 245 23.95 -21.39 -4.38
N THR A 246 22.83 -21.63 -3.71
CA THR A 246 21.78 -22.54 -4.21
C THR A 246 21.01 -21.97 -5.40
N ILE A 247 20.87 -20.64 -5.52
CA ILE A 247 20.18 -20.03 -6.68
C ILE A 247 20.98 -20.18 -7.98
N ALA A 248 22.30 -20.36 -7.91
CA ALA A 248 23.10 -20.68 -9.09
C ALA A 248 22.67 -22.01 -9.75
N LEU A 249 22.17 -22.96 -8.96
CA LEU A 249 21.61 -24.22 -9.48
C LEU A 249 20.33 -23.97 -10.31
N SER A 250 19.48 -23.02 -9.89
CA SER A 250 18.29 -22.64 -10.65
C SER A 250 18.64 -22.01 -11.99
N LEU A 251 19.71 -21.19 -12.02
CA LEU A 251 20.23 -20.63 -13.28
C LEU A 251 20.75 -21.74 -14.21
N LEU A 252 21.51 -22.70 -13.66
CA LEU A 252 22.03 -23.83 -14.43
C LEU A 252 20.91 -24.71 -14.99
N TYR A 253 19.86 -24.96 -14.20
CA TYR A 253 18.67 -25.69 -14.64
C TYR A 253 17.95 -24.96 -15.79
N SER A 254 17.68 -23.66 -15.62
CA SER A 254 17.02 -22.86 -16.65
C SER A 254 17.83 -22.80 -17.94
N ALA A 255 19.15 -22.61 -17.83
CA ALA A 255 20.06 -22.63 -18.97
C ALA A 255 20.07 -23.99 -19.69
N GLY A 256 20.05 -25.09 -18.93
CA GLY A 256 19.91 -26.44 -19.49
C GLY A 256 18.62 -26.63 -20.27
N MET A 257 17.48 -26.18 -19.72
CA MET A 257 16.19 -26.23 -20.39
C MET A 257 16.15 -25.43 -21.70
N LEU A 258 16.83 -24.26 -21.72
CA LEU A 258 16.98 -23.43 -22.90
C LEU A 258 17.86 -24.12 -23.98
N LEU A 259 18.99 -24.68 -23.57
CA LEU A 259 19.94 -25.39 -24.44
C LEU A 259 19.50 -26.82 -24.81
N ARG A 260 18.39 -27.31 -24.23
CA ARG A 260 17.89 -28.68 -24.36
C ARG A 260 18.89 -29.74 -23.87
N VAL A 261 19.65 -29.41 -22.83
CA VAL A 261 20.61 -30.30 -22.16
C VAL A 261 20.25 -30.39 -20.68
N THR A 262 20.35 -31.59 -20.09
CA THR A 262 20.03 -31.81 -18.68
C THR A 262 21.28 -31.64 -17.82
N TYR A 263 21.55 -30.41 -17.36
CA TYR A 263 22.65 -30.16 -16.40
C TYR A 263 22.28 -30.58 -14.96
N ILE A 264 21.04 -30.32 -14.56
CA ILE A 264 20.49 -30.63 -13.24
C ILE A 264 19.12 -31.30 -13.45
N SER A 265 18.91 -32.48 -12.85
CA SER A 265 17.62 -33.16 -12.88
C SER A 265 16.63 -32.54 -11.89
N ILE A 266 15.33 -32.84 -12.03
CA ILE A 266 14.31 -32.39 -11.07
C ILE A 266 14.59 -32.95 -9.67
N ASP A 267 15.01 -34.21 -9.56
CA ASP A 267 15.35 -34.82 -8.27
C ASP A 267 16.55 -34.12 -7.62
N GLN A 268 17.59 -33.81 -8.40
CA GLN A 268 18.73 -33.02 -7.94
C GLN A 268 18.31 -31.62 -7.50
N MET A 269 17.39 -30.98 -8.21
CA MET A 269 16.83 -29.68 -7.81
C MET A 269 16.10 -29.77 -6.46
N ILE A 270 15.29 -30.80 -6.25
CA ILE A 270 14.58 -31.01 -4.99
C ILE A 270 15.57 -31.16 -3.82
N TRP A 271 16.61 -31.97 -3.99
CA TRP A 271 17.57 -32.23 -2.92
C TRP A 271 18.58 -31.08 -2.73
N PHE A 272 19.30 -30.66 -3.76
CA PHE A 272 20.39 -29.69 -3.60
C PHE A 272 19.91 -28.24 -3.51
N HIS A 273 18.81 -27.88 -4.16
CA HIS A 273 18.25 -26.54 -4.06
C HIS A 273 17.12 -26.48 -3.04
N GLY A 274 16.10 -27.32 -3.19
CA GLY A 274 14.90 -27.31 -2.34
C GLY A 274 15.19 -27.58 -0.87
N SER A 275 15.78 -28.73 -0.55
CA SER A 275 16.01 -29.15 0.84
C SER A 275 16.99 -28.25 1.58
N ILE A 276 18.07 -27.81 0.89
CA ILE A 276 19.05 -26.87 1.44
C ILE A 276 18.40 -25.51 1.70
N ASN A 277 17.56 -25.01 0.79
CA ASN A 277 16.84 -23.76 1.03
C ASN A 277 15.87 -23.87 2.20
N ALA A 278 15.14 -24.98 2.32
CA ALA A 278 14.22 -25.18 3.43
C ALA A 278 14.93 -25.21 4.80
N SER A 279 16.07 -25.89 4.90
CA SER A 279 16.78 -26.15 6.16
C SER A 279 17.88 -25.12 6.50
N MET A 280 18.64 -24.67 5.51
CA MET A 280 19.83 -23.82 5.70
C MET A 280 19.64 -22.38 5.26
N VAL A 281 18.54 -22.04 4.57
CA VAL A 281 18.20 -20.65 4.26
C VAL A 281 17.05 -20.19 5.15
N ILE A 282 15.91 -20.88 5.09
CA ILE A 282 14.66 -20.35 5.63
C ILE A 282 14.64 -20.45 7.15
N LEU A 283 15.03 -21.60 7.70
CA LEU A 283 15.11 -21.80 9.14
C LEU A 283 16.07 -20.81 9.84
N PRO A 284 17.38 -20.73 9.49
CA PRO A 284 18.27 -19.78 10.13
C PRO A 284 17.90 -18.32 9.83
N GLY A 285 17.45 -18.01 8.61
CA GLY A 285 16.97 -16.67 8.26
C GLY A 285 15.80 -16.24 9.15
N LEU A 286 14.79 -17.10 9.30
CA LEU A 286 13.63 -16.85 10.14
C LEU A 286 14.02 -16.67 11.61
N ILE A 287 14.87 -17.55 12.16
CA ILE A 287 15.35 -17.42 13.55
C ILE A 287 16.12 -16.09 13.72
N GLY A 288 17.02 -15.77 12.80
CA GLY A 288 17.79 -14.52 12.84
C GLY A 288 16.88 -13.29 12.85
N TRP A 289 15.88 -13.24 11.99
CA TRP A 289 14.91 -12.14 11.96
C TRP A 289 13.99 -12.09 13.19
N LEU A 290 13.61 -13.25 13.76
CA LEU A 290 12.83 -13.35 15.00
C LEU A 290 13.62 -12.92 16.24
N ILE A 291 14.96 -13.02 16.21
CA ILE A 291 15.86 -12.49 17.25
C ILE A 291 16.01 -10.98 17.07
N GLU A 292 16.28 -10.52 15.85
CA GLU A 292 16.55 -9.10 15.58
C GLU A 292 15.31 -8.21 15.78
N ARG A 293 14.13 -8.70 15.40
CA ARG A 293 12.81 -8.03 15.54
C ARG A 293 12.81 -6.57 15.08
N PRO A 294 13.09 -6.28 13.80
CA PRO A 294 12.97 -4.93 13.29
C PRO A 294 11.51 -4.45 13.37
N ALA A 295 11.30 -3.38 14.15
CA ALA A 295 10.00 -2.77 14.31
C ALA A 295 9.59 -1.99 13.05
N ASP A 296 8.30 -2.04 12.72
CA ASP A 296 7.67 -1.10 11.79
C ASP A 296 7.71 0.31 12.37
N ARG A 297 8.46 1.20 11.70
CA ARG A 297 8.66 2.59 12.12
C ARG A 297 7.65 3.56 11.51
N LEU A 298 6.72 3.09 10.69
CA LEU A 298 5.67 3.94 10.17
C LEU A 298 4.74 4.31 11.31
N LYS A 299 4.73 5.59 11.70
CA LYS A 299 3.66 6.16 12.53
C LYS A 299 2.34 5.87 11.82
N GLN A 300 1.41 5.24 12.52
CA GLN A 300 0.04 5.17 12.03
C GLN A 300 -0.47 6.61 11.95
N LYS A 301 -0.98 6.99 10.79
CA LYS A 301 -1.47 8.35 10.56
C LYS A 301 -2.83 8.49 11.21
N ASP A 302 -2.84 8.76 12.51
CA ASP A 302 -4.04 9.06 13.26
C ASP A 302 -4.25 10.58 13.20
N PHE A 303 -4.98 11.02 12.17
CA PHE A 303 -5.43 12.41 12.02
C PHE A 303 -6.95 12.45 12.10
N PRO A 304 -7.55 13.60 12.48
CA PRO A 304 -8.99 13.68 12.59
C PRO A 304 -9.63 13.58 11.20
N VAL A 305 -10.60 12.67 11.06
CA VAL A 305 -11.29 12.38 9.80
C VAL A 305 -12.76 12.73 9.96
N SER A 306 -13.29 13.51 9.03
CA SER A 306 -14.74 13.76 9.00
C SER A 306 -15.50 12.47 8.66
N ARG A 307 -16.54 12.17 9.44
CA ARG A 307 -17.45 11.04 9.19
C ARG A 307 -18.72 11.46 8.46
N VAL A 308 -18.75 12.67 7.91
CA VAL A 308 -19.85 13.16 7.09
C VAL A 308 -19.72 12.58 5.68
N HIS A 309 -20.69 11.76 5.27
CA HIS A 309 -20.69 11.11 3.96
C HIS A 309 -21.80 11.71 3.09
N GLY A 310 -21.54 11.82 1.78
CA GLY A 310 -22.57 12.18 0.81
C GLY A 310 -23.57 11.05 0.57
N ARG A 311 -24.78 11.38 0.11
CA ARG A 311 -25.74 10.43 -0.48
C ARG A 311 -25.93 10.75 -1.96
N PHE A 312 -26.34 9.76 -2.75
CA PHE A 312 -26.50 9.88 -4.22
C PHE A 312 -27.60 10.88 -4.68
N GLN A 313 -28.48 11.32 -3.79
CA GLN A 313 -29.58 12.24 -4.08
C GLN A 313 -29.30 13.59 -3.43
N PHE A 314 -28.52 14.45 -4.10
CA PHE A 314 -28.07 15.75 -3.59
C PHE A 314 -27.36 15.66 -2.23
N MET A 315 -26.33 16.48 -2.03
CA MET A 315 -25.86 16.72 -0.67
C MET A 315 -26.94 17.54 0.05
N SER A 316 -27.92 16.88 0.66
CA SER A 316 -29.06 17.50 1.38
C SER A 316 -28.65 18.27 2.64
N PHE A 317 -27.35 18.42 2.89
CA PHE A 317 -26.78 19.26 3.93
C PHE A 317 -27.05 20.76 3.70
N GLN A 318 -27.52 21.14 2.50
CA GLN A 318 -27.66 22.53 2.07
C GLN A 318 -28.58 23.42 2.95
N ASN A 319 -29.50 22.87 3.75
CA ASN A 319 -30.47 23.72 4.47
C ASN A 319 -30.57 23.50 5.98
N GLN A 320 -30.00 22.43 6.56
CA GLN A 320 -30.36 22.05 7.94
C GLN A 320 -29.39 22.52 9.04
N HIS A 321 -28.16 22.92 8.73
CA HIS A 321 -27.15 23.20 9.77
C HIS A 321 -26.14 24.30 9.41
N MET A 322 -26.55 25.30 8.61
CA MET A 322 -25.65 26.39 8.18
C MET A 322 -26.06 27.72 8.83
N GLN A 323 -25.19 28.25 9.67
CA GLN A 323 -25.31 29.63 10.18
C GLN A 323 -24.71 30.60 9.15
N HIS A 324 -25.51 31.60 8.77
CA HIS A 324 -25.04 32.77 8.03
C HIS A 324 -24.70 33.85 9.06
N ASP A 325 -23.46 33.88 9.53
CA ASP A 325 -22.93 34.96 10.38
C ASP A 325 -21.61 35.49 9.80
N GLU A 326 -21.27 36.73 10.19
CA GLU A 326 -20.10 37.60 9.88
C GLU A 326 -18.94 37.04 9.05
N LYS A 327 -18.36 37.89 8.17
CA LYS A 327 -17.15 37.66 7.34
C LYS A 327 -16.31 36.45 7.77
N ILE A 328 -16.49 35.33 7.08
CA ILE A 328 -15.79 34.07 7.35
C ILE A 328 -14.69 33.88 6.29
N GLY A 329 -13.46 33.66 6.75
CA GLY A 329 -12.32 33.23 5.92
C GLY A 329 -12.23 31.72 5.75
N LEU A 330 -11.40 31.22 4.84
CA LEU A 330 -11.01 29.79 4.84
C LEU A 330 -10.28 29.40 6.13
N VAL A 331 -9.62 30.38 6.73
CA VAL A 331 -8.94 30.36 8.04
C VAL A 331 -9.32 31.65 8.77
N ASP A 332 -9.31 31.68 10.11
CA ASP A 332 -9.59 32.93 10.83
C ASP A 332 -8.39 33.88 10.78
N SER A 333 -7.18 33.31 10.84
CA SER A 333 -5.92 34.00 10.58
C SER A 333 -4.96 33.03 9.88
N LEU A 334 -4.21 33.53 8.90
CA LEU A 334 -3.18 32.72 8.24
C LEU A 334 -2.08 32.30 9.22
N ASP A 335 -1.89 33.02 10.32
CA ASP A 335 -0.92 32.69 11.38
C ASP A 335 -1.21 31.34 12.04
N GLN A 336 -2.45 30.84 11.97
CA GLN A 336 -2.81 29.50 12.47
C GLN A 336 -2.05 28.38 11.74
N LEU A 337 -1.59 28.64 10.51
CA LEU A 337 -0.83 27.67 9.72
C LEU A 337 0.68 27.69 9.99
N ASN A 338 1.16 28.60 10.86
CA ASN A 338 2.57 28.72 11.20
C ASN A 338 3.13 27.41 11.77
N GLY A 339 4.30 27.01 11.29
CA GLY A 339 5.01 25.81 11.74
C GLY A 339 6.41 25.74 11.13
N GLU A 340 7.10 24.61 11.29
CA GLU A 340 8.50 24.47 10.85
C GLU A 340 8.75 24.84 9.38
N THR A 341 7.78 24.58 8.50
CA THR A 341 7.91 24.78 7.05
C THR A 341 7.18 26.00 6.52
N PHE A 342 6.42 26.68 7.38
CA PHE A 342 5.55 27.78 6.97
C PHE A 342 5.54 28.95 7.97
N SER A 343 5.71 30.17 7.46
CA SER A 343 5.51 31.43 8.18
C SER A 343 4.58 32.35 7.39
N ALA A 344 3.50 32.79 8.03
CA ALA A 344 2.51 33.70 7.49
C ALA A 344 3.07 35.11 7.23
N GLU A 345 4.08 35.54 8.00
CA GLU A 345 4.73 36.85 7.83
C GLU A 345 5.53 36.94 6.52
N SER A 346 5.99 35.80 6.00
CA SER A 346 6.78 35.74 4.76
C SER A 346 5.90 35.72 3.50
N VAL A 347 4.58 35.61 3.63
CA VAL A 347 3.66 35.52 2.48
C VAL A 347 3.16 36.92 2.10
N SER A 348 2.95 37.15 0.80
CA SER A 348 2.35 38.40 0.30
C SER A 348 1.01 38.73 1.00
N PRO A 349 0.77 39.99 1.41
CA PRO A 349 -0.47 40.41 2.08
C PRO A 349 -1.76 40.09 1.30
N VAL A 350 -1.70 40.06 -0.03
CA VAL A 350 -2.86 39.77 -0.89
C VAL A 350 -3.30 38.31 -0.74
N ILE A 351 -2.35 37.38 -0.61
CA ILE A 351 -2.63 35.96 -0.37
C ILE A 351 -3.24 35.78 1.01
N ARG A 352 -2.70 36.47 2.02
CA ARG A 352 -3.26 36.48 3.38
C ARG A 352 -4.72 36.94 3.38
N ARG A 353 -5.01 38.06 2.73
CA ARG A 353 -6.38 38.58 2.55
C ARG A 353 -7.29 37.57 1.85
N PHE A 354 -6.81 36.82 0.86
CA PHE A 354 -7.62 35.81 0.18
C PHE A 354 -8.00 34.63 1.10
N TYR A 355 -7.10 34.16 1.96
CA TYR A 355 -7.41 33.06 2.89
C TYR A 355 -8.29 33.52 4.06
N GLU A 356 -8.18 34.77 4.50
CA GLU A 356 -8.96 35.36 5.59
C GLU A 356 -10.30 35.96 5.13
N ASP A 357 -10.43 36.41 3.88
CA ASP A 357 -11.66 36.96 3.29
C ASP A 357 -11.78 36.57 1.79
N PRO A 358 -12.01 35.28 1.47
CA PRO A 358 -12.08 34.78 0.09
C PRO A 358 -13.29 35.31 -0.68
N MET A 359 -14.29 35.86 0.02
CA MET A 359 -15.52 36.38 -0.57
C MET A 359 -15.34 37.77 -1.19
N SER A 360 -14.24 38.46 -0.86
CA SER A 360 -13.83 39.74 -1.47
C SER A 360 -13.13 39.60 -2.84
N PHE A 361 -13.05 38.38 -3.37
CA PHE A 361 -12.36 38.09 -4.62
C PHE A 361 -13.24 37.32 -5.62
N THR A 362 -13.15 37.71 -6.88
CA THR A 362 -13.69 36.97 -8.00
C THR A 362 -12.68 35.93 -8.48
N LEU A 363 -13.10 34.66 -8.57
CA LEU A 363 -12.25 33.54 -8.94
C LEU A 363 -12.66 32.95 -10.29
N LYS A 364 -11.73 33.00 -11.25
CA LYS A 364 -11.86 32.41 -12.59
C LYS A 364 -10.96 31.20 -12.70
N ALA A 365 -11.50 30.09 -13.20
CA ALA A 365 -10.78 28.82 -13.29
C ALA A 365 -10.72 28.31 -14.73
N ALA A 366 -9.52 27.98 -15.21
CA ALA A 366 -9.29 27.27 -16.46
C ALA A 366 -8.91 25.81 -16.14
N VAL A 367 -9.77 24.87 -16.52
CA VAL A 367 -9.63 23.45 -16.14
C VAL A 367 -9.07 22.65 -17.32
N CYS A 368 -7.88 22.07 -17.11
CA CYS A 368 -7.16 21.31 -18.13
C CYS A 368 -6.97 19.85 -17.68
N PHE A 369 -7.76 18.94 -18.27
CA PHE A 369 -7.52 17.51 -18.18
C PHE A 369 -6.47 17.04 -19.19
N HIS A 370 -5.54 16.20 -18.74
CA HIS A 370 -4.53 15.58 -19.59
C HIS A 370 -5.17 14.54 -20.51
N TRP A 371 -4.60 14.36 -21.71
CA TRP A 371 -5.25 13.58 -22.79
C TRP A 371 -5.68 12.16 -22.39
N TRP A 372 -4.89 11.49 -21.55
CA TRP A 372 -5.11 10.09 -21.17
C TRP A 372 -6.29 9.90 -20.20
N VAL A 373 -6.73 10.96 -19.50
CA VAL A 373 -7.93 10.90 -18.62
C VAL A 373 -9.20 11.47 -19.27
N ARG A 374 -9.10 12.20 -20.39
CA ARG A 374 -10.25 12.86 -21.02
C ARG A 374 -11.42 11.91 -21.33
N PRO A 375 -11.21 10.70 -21.89
CA PRO A 375 -12.31 9.78 -22.15
C PRO A 375 -13.09 9.41 -20.89
N PHE A 376 -12.38 9.17 -19.78
CA PHE A 376 -12.99 8.83 -18.49
C PHE A 376 -13.76 10.00 -17.89
N VAL A 377 -13.18 11.21 -17.95
CA VAL A 377 -13.84 12.43 -17.47
C VAL A 377 -15.13 12.68 -18.24
N TYR A 378 -15.10 12.54 -19.57
CA TYR A 378 -16.29 12.69 -20.42
C TYR A 378 -17.39 11.68 -20.04
N LEU A 379 -17.02 10.42 -19.83
CA LEU A 379 -17.96 9.36 -19.44
C LEU A 379 -18.55 9.58 -18.03
N LEU A 380 -17.75 10.08 -17.09
CA LEU A 380 -18.14 10.26 -15.69
C LEU A 380 -18.78 11.62 -15.41
N GLN A 381 -18.76 12.56 -16.35
CA GLN A 381 -19.30 13.90 -16.20
C GLN A 381 -20.78 13.93 -15.74
N PRO A 382 -21.70 13.09 -16.27
CA PRO A 382 -23.08 13.03 -15.77
C PRO A 382 -23.17 12.56 -14.32
N VAL A 383 -22.27 11.66 -13.91
CA VAL A 383 -22.18 11.18 -12.53
C VAL A 383 -21.72 12.31 -11.62
N PHE A 384 -20.61 12.99 -11.95
CA PHE A 384 -20.12 14.13 -11.18
C PHE A 384 -21.15 15.26 -11.06
N ARG A 385 -21.87 15.54 -12.14
CA ARG A 385 -22.98 16.50 -12.15
C ARG A 385 -24.10 16.10 -11.20
N ARG A 386 -24.51 14.82 -11.21
CA ARG A 386 -25.56 14.29 -10.31
C ARG A 386 -25.12 14.28 -8.84
N LEU A 387 -23.84 14.03 -8.59
CA LEU A 387 -23.26 14.04 -7.25
C LEU A 387 -23.05 15.46 -6.70
N GLY A 388 -22.92 16.47 -7.57
CA GLY A 388 -22.54 17.82 -7.16
C GLY A 388 -21.12 17.88 -6.60
N GLN A 389 -20.26 16.94 -7.00
CA GLN A 389 -18.86 16.83 -6.60
C GLN A 389 -17.98 16.58 -7.81
N LEU A 390 -16.79 17.21 -7.80
CA LEU A 390 -15.75 17.04 -8.81
C LEU A 390 -16.23 17.40 -10.24
N TYR A 391 -17.29 18.19 -10.37
CA TYR A 391 -17.86 18.60 -11.66
C TYR A 391 -17.18 19.87 -12.18
N LEU A 392 -15.91 19.74 -12.56
CA LEU A 392 -15.02 20.84 -12.94
C LEU A 392 -15.20 21.33 -14.39
N GLY A 393 -16.11 20.73 -15.17
CA GLY A 393 -16.21 20.96 -16.62
C GLY A 393 -14.96 20.48 -17.38
N SER A 394 -14.86 20.74 -18.68
CA SER A 394 -13.68 20.34 -19.49
C SER A 394 -13.17 21.45 -20.40
N SER A 395 -13.56 22.70 -20.11
CA SER A 395 -13.17 23.87 -20.89
C SER A 395 -11.83 24.42 -20.43
N ARG A 396 -10.94 24.66 -21.39
CA ARG A 396 -9.69 25.42 -21.18
C ARG A 396 -9.92 26.92 -21.04
N LYS A 397 -11.09 27.42 -21.43
CA LYS A 397 -11.43 28.83 -21.26
C LYS A 397 -11.72 29.10 -19.78
N PRO A 398 -11.12 30.14 -19.18
CA PRO A 398 -11.46 30.56 -17.83
C PRO A 398 -12.97 30.82 -17.73
N TYR A 399 -13.59 30.30 -16.69
CA TYR A 399 -14.99 30.58 -16.34
C TYR A 399 -15.07 30.95 -14.86
N GLU A 400 -16.09 31.71 -14.49
CA GLU A 400 -16.26 32.14 -13.10
C GLU A 400 -16.80 30.99 -12.23
N MET A 401 -16.23 30.84 -11.04
CA MET A 401 -16.65 29.86 -10.05
C MET A 401 -17.21 30.58 -8.82
N PRO A 402 -18.45 31.11 -8.87
CA PRO A 402 -19.07 31.74 -7.69
C PRO A 402 -19.08 30.77 -6.51
N GLY A 403 -18.76 31.30 -5.32
CA GLY A 403 -18.63 30.52 -4.10
C GLY A 403 -19.48 31.07 -2.99
N SER A 404 -19.78 30.20 -2.02
CA SER A 404 -20.34 30.59 -0.73
C SER A 404 -19.57 29.85 0.36
N LEU A 405 -19.19 30.58 1.41
CA LEU A 405 -18.51 30.03 2.58
C LEU A 405 -19.41 30.14 3.80
N LEU A 406 -19.58 29.05 4.53
CA LEU A 406 -20.47 28.97 5.70
C LEU A 406 -19.79 28.18 6.82
N LYS A 407 -20.13 28.46 8.08
CA LYS A 407 -19.75 27.58 9.20
C LYS A 407 -20.53 26.28 9.11
N PHE A 408 -19.86 25.16 9.32
CA PHE A 408 -20.44 23.83 9.25
C PHE A 408 -20.41 23.17 10.62
N GLN A 409 -21.58 22.86 11.15
CA GLN A 409 -21.72 22.07 12.38
C GLN A 409 -22.54 20.82 12.08
N HIS A 410 -22.03 19.65 12.47
CA HIS A 410 -22.71 18.39 12.24
C HIS A 410 -22.35 17.37 13.34
N PRO A 411 -23.30 16.57 13.87
CA PRO A 411 -23.01 15.64 14.97
C PRO A 411 -21.94 14.58 14.66
N LEU A 412 -21.75 14.25 13.38
CA LEU A 412 -20.73 13.31 12.89
C LEU A 412 -19.39 13.97 12.53
N GLU A 413 -19.30 15.30 12.65
CA GLU A 413 -18.07 16.04 12.40
C GLU A 413 -17.34 16.24 13.73
N GLU A 414 -16.25 15.51 13.92
CA GLU A 414 -15.42 15.56 15.14
C GLU A 414 -14.32 16.63 15.04
N ARG A 415 -14.09 17.21 13.85
CA ARG A 415 -13.11 18.28 13.63
C ARG A 415 -13.64 19.60 14.16
N GLU A 416 -12.74 20.44 14.66
CA GLU A 416 -13.06 21.77 15.15
C GLU A 416 -13.06 22.81 14.02
N ASN A 417 -13.86 23.88 14.18
CA ASN A 417 -13.91 25.05 13.29
C ASN A 417 -14.07 24.71 11.79
N VAL A 418 -14.94 23.74 11.48
CA VAL A 418 -15.15 23.30 10.10
C VAL A 418 -15.93 24.34 9.31
N ARG A 419 -15.43 24.66 8.12
CA ARG A 419 -16.03 25.59 7.18
C ARG A 419 -16.39 24.85 5.91
N VAL A 420 -17.58 25.10 5.39
CA VAL A 420 -17.99 24.54 4.11
C VAL A 420 -17.76 25.55 3.00
N TRP A 421 -16.99 25.15 1.99
CA TRP A 421 -16.85 25.89 0.74
C TRP A 421 -17.66 25.21 -0.36
N ILE A 422 -18.69 25.90 -0.82
CA ILE A 422 -19.54 25.45 -1.92
C ILE A 422 -19.19 26.30 -3.14
N ARG A 423 -18.79 25.65 -4.24
CA ARG A 423 -18.55 26.33 -5.53
C ARG A 423 -19.55 25.88 -6.56
N ARG A 424 -20.05 26.82 -7.35
CA ARG A 424 -20.96 26.59 -8.48
C ARG A 424 -20.31 27.06 -9.77
N ASN A 425 -20.82 26.57 -10.91
CA ASN A 425 -20.47 27.11 -12.22
C ASN A 425 -21.42 28.25 -12.62
N GLU A 426 -21.17 28.88 -13.76
CA GLU A 426 -22.02 29.95 -14.32
C GLU A 426 -23.48 29.51 -14.57
N LYS A 427 -23.74 28.21 -14.69
CA LYS A 427 -25.09 27.64 -14.85
C LYS A 427 -25.78 27.33 -13.51
N GLY A 428 -25.15 27.68 -12.39
CA GLY A 428 -25.65 27.40 -11.04
C GLY A 428 -25.47 25.95 -10.59
N GLU A 429 -24.80 25.10 -11.37
CA GLU A 429 -24.54 23.70 -11.04
C GLU A 429 -23.39 23.61 -10.05
N GLN A 430 -23.54 22.76 -9.04
CA GLN A 430 -22.52 22.61 -8.01
C GLN A 430 -21.28 21.89 -8.58
N VAL A 431 -20.13 22.51 -8.41
CA VAL A 431 -18.81 22.00 -8.84
C VAL A 431 -18.25 21.08 -7.74
N PHE A 432 -18.18 21.59 -6.51
CA PHE A 432 -17.77 20.82 -5.34
C PHE A 432 -18.33 21.40 -4.03
N TYR A 433 -18.33 20.54 -3.01
CA TYR A 433 -18.61 20.85 -1.62
C TYR A 433 -17.45 20.32 -0.78
N ALA A 434 -16.71 21.22 -0.14
CA ALA A 434 -15.51 20.87 0.59
C ALA A 434 -15.57 21.41 2.02
N LEU A 435 -15.26 20.54 2.98
CA LEU A 435 -15.21 20.82 4.41
C LEU A 435 -13.78 21.09 4.82
N TYR A 436 -13.45 22.37 4.98
CA TYR A 436 -12.15 22.86 5.40
C TYR A 436 -12.04 22.81 6.91
N ALA A 437 -10.98 22.17 7.37
CA ALA A 437 -10.55 22.15 8.76
C ALA A 437 -9.03 22.24 8.81
N GLN A 438 -8.49 22.36 10.01
CA GLN A 438 -7.06 22.29 10.27
C GLN A 438 -6.82 21.27 11.37
N HIS A 439 -5.65 20.64 11.37
CA HIS A 439 -5.20 19.85 12.50
C HIS A 439 -3.69 20.01 12.69
N HIS A 440 -3.27 19.82 13.92
CA HIS A 440 -1.87 19.91 14.33
C HIS A 440 -1.34 18.50 14.64
N ASP A 441 -0.13 18.21 14.19
CA ASP A 441 0.64 17.02 14.60
C ASP A 441 2.04 17.49 14.97
N GLU A 442 2.38 17.37 16.26
CA GLU A 442 3.59 17.95 16.85
C GLU A 442 3.73 19.45 16.51
N GLU A 443 4.78 19.85 15.78
CA GLU A 443 5.02 21.25 15.35
C GLU A 443 4.57 21.51 13.89
N THR A 444 3.90 20.55 13.24
CA THR A 444 3.41 20.70 11.87
C THR A 444 1.90 20.93 11.84
N VAL A 445 1.48 22.00 11.17
CA VAL A 445 0.08 22.27 10.86
C VAL A 445 -0.28 21.71 9.49
N TYR A 446 -1.47 21.14 9.39
CA TYR A 446 -2.02 20.61 8.15
C TYR A 446 -3.37 21.24 7.83
N MET A 447 -3.60 21.56 6.55
CA MET A 447 -4.95 21.80 6.05
C MET A 447 -5.62 20.46 5.77
N ASN A 448 -6.77 20.23 6.40
CA ASN A 448 -7.53 19.00 6.34
C ASN A 448 -8.85 19.25 5.62
N ILE A 449 -8.87 18.94 4.32
CA ILE A 449 -9.98 19.26 3.43
C ILE A 449 -10.72 17.97 3.10
N ALA A 450 -11.97 17.85 3.55
CA ALA A 450 -12.80 16.68 3.31
C ALA A 450 -13.87 16.95 2.25
N LEU A 451 -13.97 16.07 1.26
CA LEU A 451 -14.95 16.10 0.19
C LEU A 451 -15.89 14.89 0.36
N PRO A 452 -17.12 15.12 0.84
CA PRO A 452 -18.10 14.05 1.01
C PRO A 452 -18.47 13.43 -0.32
N LEU A 453 -18.29 12.10 -0.42
CA LEU A 453 -18.67 11.28 -1.57
C LEU A 453 -19.77 10.28 -1.14
N PRO A 454 -20.47 9.63 -2.09
CA PRO A 454 -21.39 8.57 -1.73
C PRO A 454 -20.69 7.43 -0.97
N PHE A 455 -21.19 7.13 0.23
CA PHE A 455 -20.68 6.05 1.10
C PHE A 455 -19.19 6.14 1.45
N SER A 456 -18.55 7.28 1.17
CA SER A 456 -17.11 7.48 1.33
C SER A 456 -16.78 8.96 1.50
N GLN A 457 -15.54 9.26 1.85
CA GLN A 457 -15.05 10.62 2.01
C GLN A 457 -13.66 10.71 1.37
N LEU A 458 -13.46 11.66 0.48
CA LEU A 458 -12.13 11.98 -0.03
C LEU A 458 -11.53 13.08 0.85
N THR A 459 -10.43 12.81 1.53
CA THR A 459 -9.74 13.77 2.38
C THR A 459 -8.39 14.13 1.79
N ALA A 460 -8.15 15.40 1.54
CA ALA A 460 -6.85 15.95 1.19
C ALA A 460 -6.20 16.55 2.45
N ILE A 461 -5.05 15.96 2.85
CA ILE A 461 -4.20 16.50 3.91
C ILE A 461 -3.03 17.19 3.24
N LEU A 462 -2.99 18.53 3.35
CA LEU A 462 -2.01 19.37 2.69
C LEU A 462 -1.12 20.07 3.71
N LYS A 463 0.20 19.98 3.52
CA LYS A 463 1.19 20.71 4.33
C LYS A 463 1.50 22.07 3.67
N PRO A 464 1.49 23.18 4.43
CA PRO A 464 1.87 24.49 3.92
C PRO A 464 3.39 24.68 3.86
N PHE A 465 3.83 25.43 2.86
CA PHE A 465 5.22 25.81 2.61
C PHE A 465 5.29 27.24 2.06
N ASN A 466 6.37 27.95 2.40
CA ASN A 466 6.75 29.19 1.72
C ASN A 466 7.76 28.91 0.60
N GLU A 467 7.63 29.65 -0.50
CA GLU A 467 8.69 29.79 -1.50
C GLU A 467 8.79 31.28 -1.83
N GLN A 468 9.76 31.98 -1.22
CA GLN A 468 9.78 33.45 -1.23
C GLN A 468 8.47 34.02 -0.63
N GLU A 469 7.74 34.84 -1.37
CA GLU A 469 6.45 35.42 -0.98
C GLU A 469 5.23 34.55 -1.39
N ASP A 470 5.47 33.42 -2.06
CA ASP A 470 4.43 32.51 -2.54
C ASP A 470 3.90 31.60 -1.42
N PHE A 471 2.67 31.14 -1.59
CA PHE A 471 2.03 30.16 -0.71
C PHE A 471 1.82 28.82 -1.42
N LEU A 472 2.38 27.75 -0.86
CA LEU A 472 2.28 26.40 -1.42
C LEU A 472 1.63 25.43 -0.44
N LEU A 473 0.66 24.66 -0.94
CA LEU A 473 0.12 23.49 -0.26
C LEU A 473 0.50 22.24 -1.03
N LYS A 474 1.10 21.25 -0.36
CA LYS A 474 1.51 19.99 -0.99
C LYS A 474 0.99 18.81 -0.19
N SER A 475 0.37 17.84 -0.87
CA SER A 475 0.04 16.53 -0.28
C SER A 475 1.20 15.53 -0.42
N LYS A 476 2.23 15.88 -1.19
CA LYS A 476 3.39 15.03 -1.42
C LYS A 476 4.29 15.02 -0.19
N SER A 477 4.32 13.87 0.48
CA SER A 477 5.29 13.56 1.52
C SER A 477 6.71 13.50 0.92
N PRO A 478 7.68 14.26 1.48
CA PRO A 478 9.09 14.03 1.19
C PRO A 478 9.45 12.55 1.39
N LYS A 479 10.31 11.98 0.53
CA LYS A 479 10.67 10.55 0.62
C LYS A 479 11.24 10.25 2.01
N GLY A 480 10.48 9.49 2.82
CA GLY A 480 10.87 9.13 4.18
C GLY A 480 10.27 9.99 5.29
N SER A 481 9.43 10.99 4.99
CA SER A 481 8.68 11.71 6.03
C SER A 481 7.55 10.83 6.59
N THR A 482 7.29 10.98 7.88
CA THR A 482 6.19 10.33 8.61
C THR A 482 4.93 11.20 8.72
N GLY A 483 4.92 12.37 8.06
CA GLY A 483 3.86 13.36 8.20
C GLY A 483 2.51 12.90 7.62
N HIS A 484 1.43 13.58 8.01
CA HIS A 484 0.06 13.22 7.64
C HIS A 484 -0.31 13.52 6.18
N GLU A 485 0.52 14.22 5.43
CA GLU A 485 0.24 14.65 4.05
C GLU A 485 -0.08 13.48 3.09
N GLY A 486 -1.10 13.71 2.25
CA GLY A 486 -1.60 12.76 1.27
C GLY A 486 -3.08 12.93 0.97
N LEU A 487 -3.56 12.21 -0.04
CA LEU A 487 -4.98 12.06 -0.32
C LEU A 487 -5.45 10.71 0.19
N TYR A 488 -6.59 10.70 0.87
CA TYR A 488 -7.14 9.51 1.50
C TYR A 488 -8.59 9.33 1.10
N VAL A 489 -9.02 8.09 0.92
CA VAL A 489 -10.43 7.73 0.85
C VAL A 489 -10.79 7.00 2.12
N HIS A 490 -11.74 7.55 2.84
CA HIS A 490 -12.31 6.94 4.02
C HIS A 490 -13.63 6.29 3.64
N THR A 491 -13.80 5.06 4.10
CA THR A 491 -15.03 4.29 4.05
C THR A 491 -15.36 3.82 5.45
N PRO A 492 -16.58 3.33 5.73
CA PRO A 492 -16.90 2.75 7.04
C PRO A 492 -15.99 1.60 7.49
N PHE A 493 -15.29 0.96 6.55
CA PHE A 493 -14.46 -0.23 6.82
C PHE A 493 -12.95 0.06 6.81
N ILE A 494 -12.50 1.03 6.01
CA ILE A 494 -11.08 1.27 5.77
C ILE A 494 -10.79 2.72 5.35
N THR A 495 -9.65 3.23 5.82
CA THR A 495 -8.98 4.43 5.31
C THR A 495 -7.85 4.02 4.39
N MET A 496 -7.90 4.45 3.12
CA MET A 496 -6.94 4.10 2.09
C MET A 496 -6.18 5.35 1.62
N LYS A 497 -4.85 5.28 1.52
CA LYS A 497 -4.08 6.35 0.90
C LYS A 497 -4.12 6.17 -0.62
N LEU A 498 -4.55 7.21 -1.34
CA LEU A 498 -4.58 7.20 -2.79
C LEU A 498 -3.18 7.39 -3.37
N PRO A 499 -2.87 6.77 -4.52
CA PRO A 499 -1.64 7.02 -5.27
C PRO A 499 -1.69 8.37 -6.02
N MET A 500 -2.24 9.39 -5.37
CA MET A 500 -2.47 10.72 -5.92
C MET A 500 -1.64 11.74 -5.16
N GLU A 501 -1.14 12.73 -5.90
CA GLU A 501 -0.48 13.91 -5.36
C GLU A 501 -1.29 15.13 -5.77
N GLU A 502 -1.39 16.09 -4.86
CA GLU A 502 -2.05 17.36 -5.04
C GLU A 502 -1.07 18.44 -4.61
N SER A 503 -0.94 19.46 -5.45
CA SER A 503 -0.15 20.64 -5.17
C SER A 503 -0.91 21.87 -5.59
N PHE A 504 -0.97 22.84 -4.70
CA PHE A 504 -1.53 24.16 -4.94
C PHE A 504 -0.42 25.18 -4.74
N HIS A 505 -0.18 26.02 -5.74
CA HIS A 505 0.85 27.06 -5.71
C HIS A 505 0.20 28.38 -6.05
N MET A 506 0.14 29.28 -5.07
CA MET A 506 -0.41 30.62 -5.22
C MET A 506 0.71 31.66 -5.27
N LYS A 507 0.63 32.55 -6.25
CA LYS A 507 1.60 33.62 -6.50
C LYS A 507 0.91 34.98 -6.49
N PRO A 508 1.52 36.02 -5.90
CA PRO A 508 1.05 37.38 -6.07
C PRO A 508 1.31 37.84 -7.50
N GLY A 509 0.31 38.48 -8.12
CA GLY A 509 0.45 39.10 -9.44
C GLY A 509 0.67 40.61 -9.32
N THR A 510 -0.37 41.31 -8.87
CA THR A 510 -0.36 42.73 -8.50
C THR A 510 -0.93 42.88 -7.09
N GLU A 511 -1.01 44.10 -6.54
CA GLU A 511 -1.60 44.33 -5.21
C GLU A 511 -3.05 43.83 -5.06
N ASN A 512 -3.75 43.62 -6.18
CA ASN A 512 -5.15 43.19 -6.21
C ASN A 512 -5.40 41.93 -7.05
N SER A 513 -4.35 41.26 -7.53
CA SER A 513 -4.49 40.02 -8.31
C SER A 513 -3.58 38.91 -7.82
N LEU A 514 -4.11 37.69 -7.82
CA LEU A 514 -3.39 36.47 -7.51
C LEU A 514 -3.55 35.49 -8.66
N THR A 515 -2.51 34.70 -8.89
CA THR A 515 -2.59 33.52 -9.76
C THR A 515 -2.37 32.29 -8.91
N ALA A 516 -3.13 31.22 -9.16
CA ALA A 516 -2.89 29.96 -8.50
C ALA A 516 -2.89 28.78 -9.48
N LEU A 517 -1.90 27.90 -9.33
CA LEU A 517 -1.78 26.67 -10.08
C LEU A 517 -2.10 25.49 -9.17
N HIS A 518 -3.20 24.82 -9.47
CA HIS A 518 -3.57 23.57 -8.82
C HIS A 518 -3.29 22.40 -9.76
N GLN A 519 -2.43 21.48 -9.33
CA GLN A 519 -2.06 20.31 -10.10
C GLN A 519 -2.33 19.04 -9.31
N MET A 520 -2.99 18.08 -9.95
CA MET A 520 -3.16 16.73 -9.44
C MET A 520 -2.42 15.72 -10.33
N LYS A 521 -1.74 14.77 -9.69
CA LYS A 521 -0.98 13.70 -10.33
C LYS A 521 -1.48 12.35 -9.83
N LEU A 522 -1.47 11.35 -10.70
CA LEU A 522 -1.75 9.95 -10.37
C LEU A 522 -0.49 9.15 -10.69
N PHE A 523 0.07 8.42 -9.71
CA PHE A 523 1.38 7.76 -9.83
C PHE A 523 2.51 8.70 -10.33
N GLY A 524 2.45 9.98 -9.95
CA GLY A 524 3.39 11.00 -10.39
C GLY A 524 3.14 11.56 -11.79
N ILE A 525 2.19 11.02 -12.55
CA ILE A 525 1.81 11.50 -13.87
C ILE A 525 0.69 12.55 -13.72
N PRO A 526 0.86 13.79 -14.23
CA PRO A 526 -0.19 14.79 -14.21
C PRO A 526 -1.45 14.34 -14.95
N PHE A 527 -2.62 14.51 -14.31
CA PHE A 527 -3.91 14.22 -14.95
C PHE A 527 -4.85 15.42 -14.97
N LEU A 528 -4.72 16.34 -14.01
CA LEU A 528 -5.54 17.54 -13.90
C LEU A 528 -4.65 18.73 -13.53
N THR A 529 -4.83 19.83 -14.26
CA THR A 529 -4.24 21.13 -13.96
C THR A 529 -5.35 22.18 -14.02
N ILE A 530 -5.49 22.98 -12.97
CA ILE A 530 -6.41 24.10 -12.90
C ILE A 530 -5.58 25.37 -12.70
N GLN A 531 -5.80 26.34 -13.57
CA GLN A 531 -5.21 27.67 -13.45
C GLN A 531 -6.28 28.64 -12.96
N TYR A 532 -6.04 29.25 -11.81
CA TYR A 532 -6.91 30.23 -11.21
C TYR A 532 -6.35 31.63 -11.44
N HIS A 533 -7.24 32.53 -11.84
CA HIS A 533 -7.03 33.97 -11.81
C HIS A 533 -8.01 34.53 -10.78
N ILE A 534 -7.47 35.23 -9.80
CA ILE A 534 -8.23 35.69 -8.63
C ILE A 534 -8.00 37.18 -8.53
N ASP A 535 -9.04 37.95 -8.78
CA ASP A 535 -8.99 39.41 -8.76
C ASP A 535 -9.80 39.90 -7.56
N SER A 536 -9.26 40.84 -6.78
CA SER A 536 -10.03 41.43 -5.69
C SER A 536 -11.12 42.31 -6.28
N ASP A 537 -12.33 42.19 -5.76
CA ASP A 537 -13.40 43.10 -6.13
C ASP A 537 -13.02 44.47 -5.59
N SER A 538 -12.68 45.40 -6.49
CA SER A 538 -12.51 46.80 -6.11
C SER A 538 -13.86 47.28 -5.57
N HIS A 539 -13.98 47.46 -4.26
CA HIS A 539 -15.00 48.35 -3.74
C HIS A 539 -14.73 49.72 -4.36
N SER A 540 -15.48 50.07 -5.40
CA SER A 540 -15.76 51.45 -5.72
C SER A 540 -16.44 52.02 -4.47
N SER A 541 -15.61 52.65 -3.64
CA SER A 541 -15.88 53.67 -2.62
C SER A 541 -17.34 53.89 -2.21
#